data_AF-A0A521M191-F1
#
_entry.id   AF-A0A521M191-F1
#
_cell.length_a   1.000
_cell.length_b   1.000
_cell.length_c   1.000
_cell.angle_alpha   90.00
_cell.angle_beta   90.00
_cell.angle_gamma   90.00
#
_symmetry.space_group_name_H-M   'P 1'
#
loop_
_entity.id
_entity.type
_entity.pdbx_description
1 polymer ?
#
loop_
_entity_poly.entity_id
_entity_poly.type
_entity_poly.pdbx_seq_one_letter_code
_entity_poly.pdbx_strand_id
1 'polypeptide(L)'
;MEEIMNVQTLPPGYKTAPWTPPEKITGAMLAEASGKLIELLRIRTNPIGMRLFENPKDMEKIQGVRKPTEGFKFTMCQMVTQSRWYGFTLGITVDNTRGGNCGGVVGLNHPGEGFLSGDHMNGVWFGNKEASAAH
;
A
#
# COMPACT_ATOMS: atom_id res chain seq x y z
N MET A 1 -6.27 -26.31 8.94
CA MET A 1 -6.23 -25.77 7.56
C MET A 1 -5.20 -24.66 7.63
N GLU A 2 -3.94 -24.98 7.33
CA GLU A 2 -2.82 -24.05 7.50
C GLU A 2 -2.95 -22.89 6.52
N GLU A 3 -2.97 -21.67 7.06
CA GLU A 3 -2.86 -20.43 6.29
C GLU A 3 -1.51 -20.42 5.58
N ILE A 4 -1.55 -20.56 4.26
CA ILE A 4 -0.39 -20.30 3.41
C ILE A 4 -0.25 -18.78 3.33
N MET A 5 0.41 -18.18 4.34
CA MET A 5 0.93 -16.84 4.19
C MET A 5 1.92 -16.87 3.04
N ASN A 6 1.61 -16.15 1.96
CA ASN A 6 2.48 -15.99 0.81
C ASN A 6 3.67 -15.09 1.20
N VAL A 7 4.59 -15.65 2.02
CA VAL A 7 5.86 -15.02 2.33
C VAL A 7 6.76 -15.33 1.14
N GLN A 8 7.12 -14.30 0.38
CA GLN A 8 8.14 -14.40 -0.65
C GLN A 8 9.40 -15.02 -0.02
N THR A 9 9.65 -16.29 -0.30
CA THR A 9 10.80 -17.01 0.25
C THR A 9 12.05 -16.52 -0.49
N LEU A 10 13.06 -16.13 0.29
CA LEU A 10 14.31 -15.64 -0.29
C LEU A 10 15.02 -16.80 -1.03
N PRO A 11 15.75 -16.53 -2.13
CA PRO A 11 16.43 -17.56 -2.89
C PRO A 11 17.39 -18.40 -2.02
N PRO A 12 17.63 -19.68 -2.38
CA PRO A 12 18.61 -20.51 -1.69
C PRO A 12 19.99 -19.84 -1.61
N GLY A 13 20.54 -19.70 -0.40
CA GLY A 13 21.84 -19.05 -0.17
C GLY A 13 21.80 -17.53 0.02
N TYR A 14 20.62 -16.90 -0.03
CA TYR A 14 20.48 -15.49 0.34
C TYR A 14 20.73 -15.34 1.85
N LYS A 15 21.87 -14.72 2.20
CA LYS A 15 22.16 -14.36 3.59
C LYS A 15 21.21 -13.23 3.98
N THR A 16 20.25 -13.51 4.85
CA THR A 16 19.50 -12.44 5.51
C THR A 16 20.53 -11.55 6.23
N ALA A 17 20.34 -10.23 6.15
CA ALA A 17 21.11 -9.33 7.00
C ALA A 17 20.98 -9.83 8.46
N PRO A 18 21.99 -9.65 9.32
CA PRO A 18 21.93 -10.02 10.73
C PRO A 18 21.01 -9.07 11.51
N TRP A 19 19.78 -8.93 11.04
CA TRP A 19 18.74 -8.11 11.60
C TRP A 19 17.65 -9.05 12.10
N THR A 20 17.56 -9.15 13.42
CA THR A 20 16.41 -9.76 14.06
C THR A 20 15.37 -8.67 14.24
N PRO A 21 14.16 -8.81 13.67
CA PRO A 21 13.10 -7.86 13.91
C PRO A 21 12.83 -7.76 15.42
N PRO A 22 12.58 -6.57 15.95
CA PRO A 22 12.09 -6.44 17.31
C PRO A 22 10.73 -7.14 17.42
N GLU A 23 10.44 -7.73 18.58
CA GLU A 23 9.18 -8.44 18.85
C GLU A 23 7.95 -7.56 18.58
N LYS A 24 8.09 -6.24 18.78
CA LYS A 24 7.06 -5.24 18.48
C LYS A 24 7.66 -4.02 17.80
N ILE A 25 7.06 -3.63 16.67
CA ILE A 25 7.37 -2.37 15.99
C ILE A 25 6.42 -1.28 16.52
N THR A 26 6.98 -0.21 17.07
CA THR A 26 6.21 0.94 17.59
C THR A 26 6.29 2.13 16.63
N GLY A 27 5.36 3.09 16.77
CA GLY A 27 5.38 4.33 15.99
C GLY A 27 6.66 5.15 16.20
N ALA A 28 7.20 5.18 17.42
CA ALA A 28 8.45 5.88 17.73
C ALA A 28 9.66 5.25 16.99
N MET A 29 9.72 3.92 16.92
CA MET A 29 10.77 3.21 16.18
C MET A 29 10.70 3.50 14.68
N LEU A 30 9.49 3.57 14.12
CA LEU A 30 9.29 3.93 12.71
C LEU A 30 9.68 5.39 12.44
N ALA A 31 9.38 6.30 13.36
CA ALA A 31 9.78 7.70 13.25
C ALA A 31 11.30 7.86 13.25
N GLU A 32 12.00 7.17 14.17
CA GLU A 32 13.46 7.16 14.22
C GLU A 32 14.08 6.57 12.93
N ALA A 33 13.58 5.41 12.49
CA ALA A 33 14.06 4.76 11.26
C ALA A 33 13.83 5.64 10.03
N SER A 34 12.67 6.30 9.95
CA SER A 34 12.34 7.26 8.89
C SER A 34 13.32 8.43 8.86
N GLY A 35 13.64 9.01 10.02
CA GLY A 35 14.65 10.08 10.15
C GLY A 35 16.01 9.65 9.63
N LYS A 36 16.50 8.47 10.06
CA LYS A 36 17.77 7.90 9.58
C LYS A 36 17.77 7.69 8.07
N LEU A 37 16.65 7.21 7.51
CA LEU A 37 16.53 6.95 6.08
C LEU A 37 16.60 8.26 5.27
N ILE A 38 15.91 9.30 5.73
CA ILE A 38 15.93 10.63 5.11
C ILE A 38 17.34 11.21 5.16
N GLU A 39 18.03 11.11 6.30
CA GLU A 39 19.40 11.63 6.47
C GLU A 39 20.41 10.91 5.57
N LEU A 40 20.44 9.57 5.64
CA LEU A 40 21.45 8.76 4.97
C LEU A 40 21.27 8.74 3.45
N LEU A 41 20.03 8.63 2.97
CA LEU A 41 19.72 8.49 1.54
C LEU A 41 19.25 9.80 0.89
N ARG A 42 19.13 10.88 1.68
CA ARG A 42 18.62 12.19 1.22
C ARG A 42 17.26 12.08 0.53
N ILE A 43 16.35 11.31 1.13
CA ILE A 43 15.01 11.11 0.57
C ILE A 43 14.23 12.43 0.59
N ARG A 44 13.64 12.79 -0.56
CA ARG A 44 12.92 14.05 -0.75
C ARG A 44 11.59 14.15 0.01
N THR A 45 10.97 13.03 0.33
CA THR A 45 9.61 12.96 0.90
C THR A 45 9.59 12.00 2.08
N ASN A 46 8.58 12.10 2.95
CA ASN A 46 8.45 11.22 4.09
C ASN A 46 8.27 9.74 3.64
N PRO A 47 9.08 8.82 4.15
CA PRO A 47 8.75 7.40 4.17
C PRO A 47 7.41 7.19 4.88
N ILE A 48 6.57 6.33 4.32
CA ILE A 48 5.26 6.00 4.91
C ILE A 48 5.13 4.48 5.09
N GLY A 49 4.42 4.08 6.14
CA GLY A 49 3.90 2.73 6.30
C GLY A 49 2.41 2.71 5.97
N MET A 50 1.91 1.56 5.50
CA MET A 50 0.49 1.32 5.30
C MET A 50 0.07 0.11 6.13
N ARG A 51 -1.11 0.19 6.75
CA ARG A 51 -1.70 -0.89 7.53
C ARG A 51 -3.15 -1.07 7.08
N LEU A 52 -3.51 -2.30 6.75
CA LEU A 52 -4.89 -2.67 6.48
C LEU A 52 -5.61 -2.99 7.79
N PHE A 53 -6.89 -2.61 7.88
CA PHE A 53 -7.76 -2.88 9.02
C PHE A 53 -9.00 -3.61 8.53
N GLU A 54 -9.48 -4.59 9.30
CA GLU A 54 -10.73 -5.30 9.01
C GLU A 54 -11.95 -4.40 9.25
N ASN A 55 -11.90 -3.57 10.30
CA ASN A 55 -12.97 -2.67 10.67
C ASN A 55 -12.52 -1.20 10.56
N PRO A 56 -13.21 -0.35 9.78
CA PRO A 56 -12.91 1.07 9.68
C PRO A 56 -12.90 1.80 11.03
N LYS A 57 -13.72 1.36 12.00
CA LYS A 57 -13.76 1.96 13.34
C LYS A 57 -12.44 1.80 14.11
N ASP A 58 -11.64 0.79 13.80
CA ASP A 58 -10.33 0.61 14.44
C ASP A 58 -9.28 1.54 13.86
N MET A 59 -9.35 1.81 12.55
CA MET A 59 -8.53 2.83 11.91
C MET A 59 -8.86 4.23 12.45
N GLU A 60 -10.13 4.53 12.72
CA GLU A 60 -10.58 5.81 13.27
C GLU A 60 -10.03 6.10 14.68
N LYS A 61 -9.61 5.07 15.42
CA LYS A 61 -8.98 5.23 16.75
C LYS A 61 -7.53 5.76 16.67
N ILE A 62 -6.92 5.78 15.48
CA ILE A 62 -5.55 6.26 15.31
C ILE A 62 -5.50 7.77 15.56
N GLN A 63 -4.69 8.20 16.52
CA GLN A 63 -4.54 9.61 16.87
C GLN A 63 -4.10 10.43 15.66
N GLY A 64 -4.84 11.51 15.36
CA GLY A 64 -4.51 12.44 14.29
C GLY A 64 -4.81 11.90 12.88
N VAL A 65 -5.55 10.79 12.76
CA VAL A 65 -5.99 10.27 11.46
C VAL A 65 -6.90 11.29 10.77
N ARG A 66 -6.56 11.61 9.52
CA ARG A 66 -7.37 12.47 8.64
C ARG A 66 -8.12 11.59 7.65
N LYS A 67 -9.23 12.10 7.13
CA LYS A 67 -9.97 11.45 6.05
C LYS A 67 -9.97 12.34 4.80
N PRO A 68 -10.06 11.76 3.60
CA PRO A 68 -10.30 12.52 2.39
C PRO A 68 -11.59 13.35 2.50
N THR A 69 -11.64 14.48 1.80
CA THR A 69 -12.82 15.34 1.75
C THR A 69 -14.04 14.53 1.33
N GLU A 70 -15.13 14.67 2.08
CA GLU A 70 -16.39 13.98 1.81
C GLU A 70 -16.88 14.29 0.38
N GLY A 71 -17.37 13.27 -0.33
CA GLY A 71 -17.81 13.38 -1.71
C GLY A 71 -16.68 13.40 -2.76
N PHE A 72 -15.41 13.57 -2.37
CA PHE A 72 -14.28 13.54 -3.30
C PHE A 72 -13.62 12.16 -3.35
N LYS A 73 -13.43 11.66 -4.58
CA LYS A 73 -12.74 10.41 -4.86
C LYS A 73 -11.38 10.67 -5.49
N PHE A 74 -10.35 10.09 -4.89
CA PHE A 74 -8.96 10.22 -5.32
C PHE A 74 -8.46 8.90 -5.93
N THR A 75 -7.43 8.97 -6.77
CA THR A 75 -6.66 7.78 -7.08
C THR A 75 -5.82 7.38 -5.86
N MET A 76 -5.45 6.10 -5.73
CA MET A 76 -4.59 5.70 -4.62
C MET A 76 -3.23 6.40 -4.63
N CYS A 77 -2.65 6.65 -5.80
CA CYS A 77 -1.39 7.38 -5.91
C CYS A 77 -1.50 8.83 -5.41
N GLN A 78 -2.65 9.50 -5.60
CA GLN A 78 -2.89 10.84 -5.03
C GLN A 78 -2.91 10.81 -3.51
N MET A 79 -3.59 9.82 -2.90
CA MET A 79 -3.66 9.69 -1.45
C MET A 79 -2.32 9.33 -0.82
N VAL A 80 -1.59 8.37 -1.40
CA VAL A 80 -0.20 8.05 -1.00
C VAL A 80 0.70 9.28 -1.11
N THR A 81 0.55 10.07 -2.19
CA THR A 81 1.31 11.31 -2.40
C THR A 81 1.01 12.32 -1.28
N GLN A 82 -0.25 12.52 -0.92
CA GLN A 82 -0.63 13.41 0.17
C GLN A 82 0.06 13.03 1.50
N SER A 83 0.03 11.75 1.88
CA SER A 83 0.72 11.30 3.10
C SER A 83 2.23 11.49 3.03
N ARG A 84 2.87 11.19 1.90
CA ARG A 84 4.32 11.34 1.72
C ARG A 84 4.79 12.80 1.78
N TRP A 85 4.02 13.73 1.22
CA TRP A 85 4.41 15.13 1.13
C TRP A 85 4.00 15.94 2.36
N TYR A 86 2.78 15.75 2.86
CA TYR A 86 2.25 16.54 3.97
C TYR A 86 2.52 15.93 5.34
N GLY A 87 2.94 14.66 5.41
CA GLY A 87 3.38 14.02 6.65
C GLY A 87 2.25 13.74 7.65
N PHE A 88 0.99 13.75 7.22
CA PHE A 88 -0.14 13.33 8.06
C PHE A 88 -0.54 11.87 7.79
N THR A 89 -1.14 11.26 8.80
CA THR A 89 -1.79 9.95 8.69
C THR A 89 -3.14 10.11 7.99
N LEU A 90 -3.34 9.38 6.89
CA LEU A 90 -4.60 9.35 6.16
C LEU A 90 -5.28 7.99 6.38
N GLY A 91 -6.52 8.03 6.85
CA GLY A 91 -7.41 6.88 6.93
C GLY A 91 -8.35 6.89 5.73
N ILE A 92 -8.41 5.76 5.03
CA ILE A 92 -9.17 5.64 3.78
C ILE A 92 -10.03 4.37 3.79
N THR A 93 -11.15 4.41 3.07
CA THR A 93 -11.95 3.25 2.70
C THR A 93 -12.04 3.15 1.18
N VAL A 94 -12.61 2.06 0.66
CA VAL A 94 -12.87 1.89 -0.78
C VAL A 94 -13.67 3.06 -1.37
N ASP A 95 -14.55 3.69 -0.58
CA ASP A 95 -15.39 4.81 -1.01
C ASP A 95 -14.60 6.08 -1.34
N ASN A 96 -13.39 6.21 -0.79
CA ASN A 96 -12.50 7.32 -1.11
C ASN A 96 -11.78 7.15 -2.46
N THR A 97 -11.89 5.98 -3.10
CA THR A 97 -11.18 5.67 -4.34
C THR A 97 -12.03 5.96 -5.57
N ARG A 98 -11.38 6.25 -6.71
CA ARG A 98 -12.05 6.47 -8.02
C ARG A 98 -12.67 5.21 -8.66
N GLY A 99 -12.67 4.06 -7.98
CA GLY A 99 -13.18 2.79 -8.52
C GLY A 99 -12.17 2.04 -9.38
N GLY A 100 -12.62 0.95 -10.02
CA GLY A 100 -11.75 0.01 -10.73
C GLY A 100 -10.74 -0.64 -9.81
N ASN A 101 -9.49 -0.76 -10.25
CA ASN A 101 -8.41 -1.33 -9.44
C ASN A 101 -7.73 -0.31 -8.51
N CYS A 102 -8.26 0.92 -8.39
CA CYS A 102 -7.64 1.92 -7.53
C CYS A 102 -7.58 1.47 -6.06
N GLY A 103 -8.64 0.91 -5.47
CA GLY A 103 -8.53 0.37 -4.11
C GLY A 103 -7.84 -1.00 -4.04
N GLY A 104 -7.83 -1.76 -5.14
CA GLY A 104 -7.29 -3.11 -5.19
C GLY A 104 -5.78 -3.17 -4.99
N VAL A 105 -5.03 -2.15 -5.45
CA VAL A 105 -3.57 -2.07 -5.24
C VAL A 105 -3.15 -2.02 -3.76
N VAL A 106 -4.07 -1.70 -2.85
CA VAL A 106 -3.84 -1.72 -1.40
C VAL A 106 -4.77 -2.69 -0.66
N GLY A 107 -5.46 -3.57 -1.38
CA GLY A 107 -6.32 -4.60 -0.81
C GLY A 107 -7.69 -4.13 -0.32
N LEU A 108 -8.18 -2.96 -0.74
CA LEU A 108 -9.50 -2.45 -0.31
C LEU A 108 -10.68 -3.00 -1.14
N ASN A 109 -10.43 -3.53 -2.34
CA ASN A 109 -11.45 -4.19 -3.15
C ASN A 109 -10.84 -5.24 -4.08
N HIS A 110 -11.68 -6.15 -4.56
CA HIS A 110 -11.31 -7.02 -5.67
C HIS A 110 -11.27 -6.22 -6.98
N PRO A 111 -10.35 -6.56 -7.90
CA PRO A 111 -10.35 -5.98 -9.24
C PRO A 111 -11.69 -6.27 -9.94
N GLY A 112 -12.24 -5.26 -10.62
CA GLY A 112 -13.48 -5.43 -11.40
C GLY A 112 -13.24 -6.15 -12.72
N GLU A 113 -14.34 -6.56 -13.39
CA GLU A 113 -14.30 -7.35 -14.63
C GLU A 113 -13.44 -6.73 -15.73
N GLY A 114 -13.51 -5.41 -15.95
CA GLY A 114 -12.70 -4.75 -16.98
C GLY A 114 -11.19 -4.77 -16.70
N PHE A 115 -10.78 -4.94 -15.45
CA PHE A 115 -9.38 -5.15 -15.10
C PHE A 115 -8.97 -6.62 -15.33
N LEU A 116 -9.87 -7.56 -15.01
CA LEU A 116 -9.66 -9.00 -15.17
C LEU A 116 -9.79 -9.48 -16.62
N SER A 117 -10.46 -8.74 -17.50
CA SER A 117 -10.73 -9.18 -18.88
C SER A 117 -9.50 -9.19 -19.78
N GLY A 118 -8.43 -8.49 -19.37
CA GLY A 118 -7.24 -8.26 -20.20
C GLY A 118 -7.44 -7.22 -21.31
N ASP A 119 -8.63 -6.65 -21.50
CA ASP A 119 -8.87 -5.71 -22.59
C ASP A 119 -8.13 -4.38 -22.39
N HIS A 120 -8.11 -3.87 -21.16
CA HIS A 120 -7.53 -2.55 -20.86
C HIS A 120 -6.01 -2.48 -21.03
N MET A 121 -5.29 -3.60 -20.96
CA MET A 121 -3.81 -3.62 -21.03
C MET A 121 -3.26 -4.33 -22.27
N ASN A 122 -4.12 -4.94 -23.09
CA ASN A 122 -3.74 -5.58 -24.35
C ASN A 122 -3.23 -4.55 -25.36
N GLY A 123 -2.00 -4.75 -25.85
CA GLY A 123 -1.32 -3.82 -26.76
C GLY A 123 -0.83 -2.53 -26.09
N VAL A 124 -1.02 -2.37 -24.77
CA VAL A 124 -0.53 -1.22 -23.99
C VAL A 124 0.63 -1.63 -23.10
N TRP A 125 0.41 -2.64 -22.24
CA TRP A 125 1.44 -3.20 -21.36
C TRP A 125 1.78 -4.64 -21.70
N PHE A 126 0.85 -5.40 -22.28
CA PHE A 126 1.05 -6.78 -22.69
C PHE A 126 0.89 -6.94 -24.19
N GLY A 127 1.67 -7.85 -24.78
CA GLY A 127 1.67 -8.07 -26.23
C GLY A 127 0.40 -8.73 -26.78
N ASN A 128 -0.41 -9.36 -25.94
CA ASN A 128 -1.70 -9.96 -26.30
C ASN A 128 -2.68 -9.96 -25.10
N LYS A 129 -3.94 -10.31 -25.39
CA LYS A 129 -5.04 -10.29 -24.41
C LYS A 129 -4.89 -11.39 -23.36
N GLU A 130 -4.38 -12.56 -23.74
CA GLU A 130 -4.22 -13.70 -22.84
C GLU A 130 -3.20 -13.39 -21.74
N ALA A 131 -2.04 -12.85 -22.10
CA ALA A 131 -1.04 -12.36 -21.15
C ALA A 131 -1.58 -11.20 -20.31
N SER A 132 -2.38 -10.33 -20.93
CA SER A 132 -3.05 -9.23 -20.26
C SER A 132 -4.10 -9.69 -19.24
N ALA A 133 -4.75 -10.84 -19.42
CA ALA A 133 -5.72 -11.35 -18.44
C ALA A 133 -5.06 -12.14 -17.29
N ALA A 134 -3.83 -12.62 -17.48
CA ALA A 134 -3.13 -13.52 -16.56
C ALA A 134 -2.19 -12.84 -15.54
N HIS A 135 -2.16 -11.49 -15.51
CA HIS A 135 -1.25 -10.70 -14.66
C HIS A 135 -1.68 -10.66 -13.19
#